data_AF-K2G4K2-F1
#
_entry.id   AF-K2G4K2-F1
#
_cell.length_a   1.000
_cell.length_b   1.000
_cell.length_c   1.000
_cell.angle_alpha   90.00
_cell.angle_beta   90.00
_cell.angle_gamma   90.00
#
_symmetry.space_group_name_H-M   'P 1'
#
loop_
_entity.id
_entity.type
_entity.pdbx_description
1 polymer ?
#
loop_
_entity_poly.entity_id
_entity_poly.type
_entity_poly.pdbx_seq_one_letter_code
_entity_poly.pdbx_strand_id
1 'polypeptide(L)'
;MSRELIRTLKKSARAGASQGAPGEDIRAAREAALALLRRSIALRHDRLALRRLACALELGAEVNVADWEYCKKTAARLHVSI
;
A
#
# COMPACT_ATOMS: atom_id res chain seq x y z
N MET A 1 -10.07 -10.78 4.54
CA MET A 1 -8.76 -10.92 5.22
C MET A 1 -8.96 -10.93 6.72
N SER A 2 -8.40 -11.92 7.42
CA SER A 2 -8.44 -11.99 8.89
C SER A 2 -7.65 -10.83 9.52
N ARG A 3 -7.93 -10.52 10.79
CA ARG A 3 -7.20 -9.49 11.55
C ARG A 3 -5.72 -9.85 11.70
N GLU A 4 -5.43 -11.12 11.88
CA GLU A 4 -4.07 -11.66 11.97
C GLU A 4 -3.28 -11.46 10.68
N LEU A 5 -3.87 -11.82 9.52
CA LEU A 5 -3.27 -11.59 8.22
C LEU A 5 -2.93 -10.11 8.00
N ILE A 6 -3.83 -9.19 8.39
CA ILE A 6 -3.57 -7.75 8.29
C ILE A 6 -2.39 -7.32 9.17
N ARG A 7 -2.24 -7.89 10.38
CA ARG A 7 -1.09 -7.60 11.25
C ARG A 7 0.21 -8.11 10.63
N THR A 8 0.21 -9.31 10.08
CA THR A 8 1.38 -9.90 9.39
C THR A 8 1.80 -9.04 8.21
N LEU A 9 0.86 -8.66 7.32
CA LEU A 9 1.17 -7.81 6.18
C LEU A 9 1.75 -6.45 6.60
N LYS A 10 1.20 -5.83 7.65
CA LYS A 10 1.77 -4.58 8.20
C LYS A 10 3.18 -4.77 8.73
N LYS A 11 3.48 -5.92 9.35
CA LYS A 11 4.81 -6.24 9.87
C LYS A 11 5.80 -6.42 8.72
N SER A 12 5.44 -7.20 7.70
CA SER A 12 6.29 -7.42 6.51
C SER A 12 6.58 -6.12 5.76
N ALA A 13 5.58 -5.27 5.54
CA ALA A 13 5.78 -3.97 4.89
C ALA A 13 6.75 -3.06 5.66
N ARG A 14 6.75 -3.11 7.00
CA ARG A 14 7.70 -2.35 7.82
C ARG A 14 9.11 -2.94 7.79
N ALA A 15 9.22 -4.27 7.82
CA ALA A 15 10.51 -4.95 7.76
C ALA A 15 11.26 -4.67 6.44
N GLY A 16 10.57 -4.65 5.31
CA GLY A 16 11.19 -4.26 4.04
C GLY A 16 11.53 -2.78 3.91
N ALA A 17 10.97 -1.91 4.75
CA ALA A 17 11.25 -0.47 4.74
C ALA A 17 12.47 -0.09 5.62
N SER A 18 12.96 -0.99 6.48
CA SER A 18 14.21 -0.75 7.23
C SER A 18 15.44 -0.94 6.35
N GLN A 19 16.42 -0.02 6.47
CA GLN A 19 17.67 -0.06 5.73
C GLN A 19 18.39 -1.41 5.96
N GLY A 20 18.71 -2.11 4.86
CA GLY A 20 19.47 -3.38 4.91
C GLY A 20 18.63 -4.65 4.95
N ALA A 21 17.32 -4.59 4.67
CA ALA A 21 16.49 -5.79 4.61
C ALA A 21 16.99 -6.78 3.51
N PRO A 22 17.10 -8.09 3.82
CA PRO A 22 17.34 -9.15 2.84
C PRO A 22 16.39 -9.06 1.63
N GLY A 23 16.85 -9.47 0.44
CA GLY A 23 16.06 -9.36 -0.79
C GLY A 23 14.70 -10.08 -0.75
N GLU A 24 14.59 -11.16 0.02
CA GLU A 24 13.34 -11.90 0.24
C GLU A 24 12.33 -11.09 1.07
N ASP A 25 12.81 -10.34 2.08
CA ASP A 25 11.99 -9.44 2.89
C ASP A 25 11.45 -8.26 2.05
N ILE A 26 12.22 -7.79 1.06
CA ILE A 26 11.77 -6.73 0.14
C ILE A 26 10.63 -7.21 -0.74
N ARG A 27 10.70 -8.43 -1.30
CA ARG A 27 9.61 -8.98 -2.11
C ARG A 27 8.34 -9.16 -1.29
N ALA A 28 8.45 -9.78 -0.12
CA ALA A 28 7.32 -9.96 0.79
C ALA A 28 6.73 -8.61 1.24
N ALA A 29 7.56 -7.60 1.46
CA ALA A 29 7.11 -6.25 1.79
C ALA A 29 6.33 -5.59 0.65
N ARG A 30 6.79 -5.72 -0.61
CA ARG A 30 6.08 -5.22 -1.79
C ARG A 30 4.70 -5.86 -1.93
N GLU A 31 4.64 -7.20 -1.87
CA GLU A 31 3.38 -7.94 -1.94
C GLU A 31 2.43 -7.54 -0.80
N ALA A 32 2.97 -7.36 0.41
CA ALA A 32 2.19 -6.92 1.55
C ALA A 32 1.65 -5.49 1.40
N ALA A 33 2.44 -4.56 0.87
CA ALA A 33 2.02 -3.19 0.61
C ALA A 33 0.89 -3.15 -0.42
N LEU A 34 1.00 -3.92 -1.51
CA LEU A 34 -0.05 -4.03 -2.53
C LEU A 34 -1.33 -4.65 -1.98
N ALA A 35 -1.24 -5.71 -1.18
CA ALA A 35 -2.40 -6.32 -0.54
C ALA A 35 -3.13 -5.34 0.40
N LEU A 36 -2.37 -4.55 1.16
CA LEU A 36 -2.92 -3.51 2.03
C LEU A 36 -3.56 -2.36 1.23
N LEU A 37 -2.95 -1.94 0.12
CA LEU A 37 -3.50 -0.93 -0.79
C LEU A 37 -4.85 -1.38 -1.34
N ARG A 38 -4.91 -2.55 -1.98
CA ARG A 38 -6.13 -3.11 -2.57
C ARG A 38 -7.26 -3.26 -1.56
N ARG A 39 -6.93 -3.71 -0.33
CA ARG A 39 -7.92 -3.77 0.75
C ARG A 39 -8.45 -2.39 1.13
N SER A 40 -7.63 -1.35 1.08
CA SER A 40 -8.07 0.02 1.39
C SER A 40 -8.99 0.58 0.32
N ILE A 41 -8.68 0.29 -0.95
CA ILE A 41 -9.50 0.64 -2.10
C ILE A 41 -10.86 -0.06 -2.01
N ALA A 42 -10.87 -1.38 -1.76
CA ALA A 42 -12.09 -2.17 -1.61
C ALA A 42 -13.00 -1.66 -0.47
N LEU A 43 -12.41 -1.11 0.59
CA LEU A 43 -13.14 -0.51 1.71
C LEU A 43 -13.39 1.00 1.58
N ARG A 44 -12.98 1.61 0.46
CA ARG A 44 -13.10 3.05 0.21
C ARG A 44 -12.46 3.93 1.30
N HIS A 45 -11.39 3.43 1.92
CA HIS A 45 -10.63 4.20 2.91
C HIS A 45 -9.65 5.15 2.20
N ASP A 46 -10.16 6.20 1.57
CA ASP A 46 -9.44 7.08 0.62
C ASP A 46 -8.08 7.58 1.11
N ARG A 47 -8.04 8.30 2.25
CA ARG A 47 -6.77 8.82 2.81
C ARG A 47 -5.78 7.69 3.13
N LEU A 48 -6.29 6.55 3.60
CA LEU A 48 -5.46 5.41 3.96
C LEU A 48 -4.96 4.65 2.72
N ALA A 49 -5.74 4.62 1.63
CA ALA A 49 -5.33 4.09 0.34
C ALA A 49 -4.16 4.92 -0.22
N LEU A 50 -4.23 6.25 -0.18
CA LEU A 50 -3.12 7.12 -0.61
C LEU A 50 -1.84 6.90 0.21
N ARG A 51 -1.96 6.79 1.55
CA ARG A 51 -0.80 6.47 2.41
C ARG A 51 -0.17 5.11 2.07
N ARG A 52 -1.00 4.12 1.69
CA ARG A 52 -0.52 2.79 1.32
C ARG A 52 0.05 2.74 -0.08
N LEU A 53 -0.44 3.59 -0.99
CA LEU A 53 0.18 3.80 -2.29
C LEU A 53 1.60 4.36 -2.12
N ALA A 54 1.79 5.39 -1.30
CA ALA A 54 3.13 5.94 -1.02
C ALA A 54 4.08 4.87 -0.49
N CYS A 55 3.64 4.07 0.49
CA CYS A 55 4.42 2.95 1.02
C CYS A 55 4.76 1.89 -0.05
N ALA A 56 3.83 1.57 -0.95
CA ALA A 56 4.10 0.64 -2.05
C ALA A 56 5.17 1.20 -3.02
N LEU A 57 5.12 2.50 -3.31
CA LEU A 57 6.11 3.17 -4.16
C LEU A 57 7.50 3.25 -3.50
N GLU A 58 7.57 3.57 -2.20
CA GLU A 58 8.80 3.58 -1.41
C GLU A 58 9.49 2.20 -1.42
N LEU A 59 8.71 1.13 -1.41
CA LEU A 59 9.21 -0.25 -1.49
C LEU A 59 9.53 -0.71 -2.92
N GLY A 60 9.28 0.13 -3.94
CA GLY A 60 9.44 -0.21 -5.35
C GLY A 60 8.48 -1.30 -5.82
N ALA A 61 7.27 -1.36 -5.26
CA ALA A 61 6.24 -2.30 -5.69
C ALA A 61 5.60 -1.82 -7.00
N GLU A 62 5.34 -2.77 -7.90
CA GLU A 62 4.65 -2.50 -9.16
C GLU A 62 3.14 -2.40 -8.91
N VAL A 63 2.61 -1.17 -8.98
CA VAL A 63 1.20 -0.89 -8.79
C VAL A 63 0.48 -1.04 -10.13
N ASN A 64 -0.57 -1.84 -10.18
CA ASN A 64 -1.35 -2.01 -11.41
C ASN A 64 -2.10 -0.71 -11.78
N VAL A 65 -2.49 -0.60 -13.04
CA VAL A 65 -3.15 0.60 -13.59
C VAL A 65 -4.46 0.93 -12.87
N ALA A 66 -5.24 -0.09 -12.47
CA ALA A 66 -6.54 0.13 -11.82
C ALA A 66 -6.41 0.74 -10.42
N ASP A 67 -5.48 0.22 -9.61
CA ASP A 67 -5.15 0.73 -8.27
C ASP A 67 -4.59 2.16 -8.38
N TRP A 68 -3.77 2.42 -9.41
CA TRP A 68 -3.22 3.75 -9.70
C TRP A 68 -4.31 4.77 -10.04
N GLU A 69 -5.21 4.43 -10.98
CA GLU A 69 -6.33 5.28 -11.40
C GLU A 69 -7.28 5.59 -10.22
N TYR A 70 -7.57 4.62 -9.36
CA TYR A 70 -8.36 4.87 -8.15
C TYR A 70 -7.70 5.93 -7.26
N CYS A 71 -6.40 5.78 -7.00
CA CYS A 71 -5.66 6.71 -6.15
C CYS A 71 -5.54 8.09 -6.78
N LYS A 72 -5.31 8.19 -8.10
CA LYS A 72 -5.29 9.47 -8.83
C LYS A 72 -6.62 10.22 -8.70
N LYS A 73 -7.74 9.55 -8.95
CA LYS A 73 -9.09 10.13 -8.80
C LYS A 73 -9.37 10.56 -7.35
N THR A 74 -8.92 9.75 -6.39
CA THR A 74 -9.07 10.04 -4.96
C THR A 74 -8.26 11.26 -4.54
N ALA A 75 -7.02 11.37 -5.00
CA ALA A 75 -6.16 12.53 -4.73
C ALA A 75 -6.74 13.82 -5.32
N ALA A 76 -7.24 13.77 -6.56
CA ALA A 76 -7.91 14.91 -7.19
C ALA A 76 -9.15 15.35 -6.41
N ARG A 77 -10.01 14.40 -5.99
CA ARG A 77 -11.20 14.71 -5.18
C ARG A 77 -10.86 15.37 -3.84
N LEU A 78 -9.81 14.90 -3.16
CA LEU A 78 -9.38 15.45 -1.87
C LEU A 78 -8.70 16.83 -2.01
N HIS A 79 -8.00 17.10 -3.11
CA HIS A 79 -7.42 18.42 -3.38
C HIS A 79 -8.48 19.48 -3.71
N VAL A 80 -9.61 19.08 -4.29
CA VAL A 80 -10.73 20.00 -4.61
C VAL A 80 -11.58 20.35 -3.37
N SER A 81 -11.29 19.75 -2.21
CA SER A 81 -12.06 19.96 -0.97
C SER A 81 -11.43 20.99 -0.01
N ILE A 82 -10.61 21.91 -0.52
CA ILE A 82 -10.03 23.05 0.21
C ILE A 82 -10.60 24.33 -0.42
#